data_AF-J8A1C9-F1
#
_entry.id   AF-J8A1C9-F1
#
_cell.length_a   1.000
_cell.length_b   1.000
_cell.length_c   1.000
_cell.angle_alpha   90.00
_cell.angle_beta   90.00
_cell.angle_gamma   90.00
#
_symmetry.space_group_name_H-M   'P 1'
#
loop_
_entity.id
_entity.type
_entity.pdbx_description
1 polymer ?
#
loop_
_entity_poly.entity_id
_entity_poly.type
_entity_poly.pdbx_seq_one_letter_code
_entity_poly.pdbx_strand_id
1 'polypeptide(L)'
;MNYKIERFNESGQLQESSSSVGDDLLKDAILFETGTHRGKAYTVEHLQVLARSFNTEDGIPVQLDHSESAKDTVGFLESVYVKGNQLLGKLRVIEELAKEKVSKGLMKKVSISFYTDKAGNPNRIREVSLVAFPQLKGAMLFREGARCTSPQHTPEEVYKAFKLVLDAVSREEQALEKELQQYKESLGLTRRRTI
;
A
#
# COMPACT_ATOMS: atom_id res chain seq x y z
N MET A 1 -5.79 -15.23 27.69
CA MET A 1 -6.09 -16.02 26.48
C MET A 1 -4.94 -15.79 25.50
N ASN A 2 -4.28 -16.85 25.01
CA ASN A 2 -3.20 -16.72 24.02
C ASN A 2 -3.81 -16.79 22.62
N TYR A 3 -3.72 -15.69 21.87
CA TYR A 3 -4.14 -15.60 20.47
C TYR A 3 -2.93 -15.72 19.55
N LYS A 4 -3.12 -16.33 18.39
CA LYS A 4 -2.12 -16.32 17.31
C LYS A 4 -2.52 -15.25 16.29
N ILE A 5 -1.54 -14.50 15.78
CA ILE A 5 -1.76 -13.49 14.74
C ILE A 5 -1.41 -14.12 13.41
N GLU A 6 -2.33 -14.09 12.45
CA GLU A 6 -2.10 -14.52 11.07
C GLU A 6 -2.25 -13.31 10.14
N ARG A 7 -1.17 -12.94 9.45
CA ARG A 7 -1.16 -11.85 8.44
C ARG A 7 -1.36 -12.43 7.05
N PHE A 8 -2.36 -12.03 6.27
CA PHE A 8 -2.57 -12.57 4.91
C PHE A 8 -2.17 -11.55 3.84
N ASN A 9 -1.13 -11.86 3.06
CA ASN A 9 -0.57 -10.94 2.06
C ASN A 9 -1.21 -11.07 0.66
N GLU A 10 -2.37 -11.74 0.53
CA GLU A 10 -3.00 -12.00 -0.77
C GLU A 10 -4.43 -11.41 -0.90
N SER A 11 -4.47 -10.40 -1.78
CA SER A 11 -5.48 -10.00 -2.78
C SER A 11 -6.84 -9.45 -2.38
N GLY A 12 -6.93 -8.61 -1.36
CA GLY A 12 -8.00 -7.62 -1.30
C GLY A 12 -7.82 -6.54 -2.38
N GLN A 13 -8.92 -5.96 -2.87
CA GLN A 13 -8.89 -4.84 -3.82
C GLN A 13 -9.86 -3.74 -3.40
N LEU A 14 -9.45 -2.49 -3.58
CA LEU A 14 -10.37 -1.36 -3.49
C LEU A 14 -11.37 -1.42 -4.64
N GLN A 15 -12.65 -1.21 -4.34
CA GLN A 15 -13.71 -1.10 -5.32
C GLN A 15 -13.78 0.31 -5.90
N GLU A 16 -14.34 0.46 -7.09
CA GLU A 16 -14.41 1.77 -7.76
C GLU A 16 -15.33 2.76 -7.06
N SER A 17 -16.23 2.33 -6.17
CA SER A 17 -17.04 3.22 -5.35
C SER A 17 -16.18 4.06 -4.41
N SER A 18 -16.30 5.38 -4.49
CA SER A 18 -15.76 6.32 -3.51
C SER A 18 -16.80 7.36 -3.18
N SER A 19 -16.87 7.72 -1.91
CA SER A 19 -17.68 8.83 -1.41
C SER A 19 -16.86 9.63 -0.42
N SER A 20 -17.10 10.92 -0.30
CA SER A 20 -16.51 11.75 0.76
C SER A 20 -17.52 11.98 1.87
N VAL A 21 -17.05 11.94 3.12
CA VAL A 21 -17.82 12.43 4.27
C VAL A 21 -16.95 13.47 4.95
N GLY A 22 -17.32 14.74 4.77
CA GLY A 22 -16.40 15.85 5.05
C GLY A 22 -15.15 15.75 4.16
N ASP A 23 -13.97 15.87 4.76
CA ASP A 23 -12.68 15.74 4.08
C ASP A 23 -12.22 14.28 3.95
N ASP A 24 -12.86 13.32 4.63
CA ASP A 24 -12.42 11.92 4.63
C ASP A 24 -12.85 11.17 3.37
N LEU A 25 -11.98 10.30 2.88
CA LEU A 25 -12.24 9.44 1.73
C LEU A 25 -12.78 8.09 2.18
N LEU A 26 -14.02 7.77 1.80
CA LEU A 26 -14.60 6.44 1.98
C LEU A 26 -14.38 5.60 0.73
N LYS A 27 -13.89 4.37 0.92
CA LYS A 27 -13.68 3.40 -0.14
C LYS A 27 -14.18 2.02 0.27
N ASP A 28 -14.97 1.39 -0.59
CA ASP A 28 -15.32 -0.02 -0.37
C ASP A 28 -14.15 -0.90 -0.81
N ALA A 29 -13.95 -2.03 -0.12
CA ALA A 29 -12.85 -2.94 -0.37
C ALA A 29 -13.30 -4.39 -0.20
N ILE A 30 -12.81 -5.27 -1.07
CA ILE A 30 -12.79 -6.70 -0.80
C ILE A 30 -11.61 -6.92 0.15
N LEU A 31 -11.88 -7.34 1.39
CA LEU A 31 -10.86 -7.55 2.41
C LEU A 31 -10.26 -8.95 2.35
N PHE A 32 -11.10 -9.95 2.07
CA PHE A 32 -10.70 -11.35 2.02
C PHE A 32 -11.70 -12.19 1.21
N GLU A 33 -11.25 -13.31 0.68
CA GLU A 33 -12.10 -14.26 -0.06
C GLU A 33 -11.98 -15.66 0.53
N THR A 34 -13.04 -16.47 0.42
CA THR A 34 -12.95 -17.90 0.74
C THR A 34 -11.97 -18.62 -0.17
N GLY A 35 -11.43 -19.74 0.27
CA GLY A 35 -10.47 -20.54 -0.50
C GLY A 35 -9.36 -21.09 0.37
N THR A 36 -8.33 -21.65 -0.27
CA THR A 36 -7.15 -22.13 0.44
C THR A 36 -6.09 -21.04 0.45
N HIS A 37 -5.86 -20.46 1.63
CA HIS A 37 -4.86 -19.44 1.85
C HIS A 37 -3.78 -20.00 2.76
N ARG A 38 -2.53 -20.01 2.30
CA ARG A 38 -1.37 -20.54 3.07
C ARG A 38 -1.57 -21.97 3.59
N GLY A 39 -2.20 -22.82 2.77
CA GLY A 39 -2.46 -24.23 3.11
C GLY A 39 -3.64 -24.45 4.07
N LYS A 40 -4.39 -23.40 4.45
CA LYS A 40 -5.59 -23.50 5.27
C LYS A 40 -6.84 -23.13 4.46
N ALA A 41 -7.90 -23.91 4.62
CA ALA A 41 -9.20 -23.64 4.01
C ALA A 41 -9.99 -22.58 4.83
N TYR A 42 -10.46 -21.56 4.13
CA TYR A 42 -11.33 -20.51 4.64
C TYR A 42 -12.70 -20.60 3.98
N THR A 43 -13.74 -20.75 4.78
CA THR A 43 -15.13 -20.91 4.33
C THR A 43 -15.93 -19.63 4.59
N VAL A 44 -17.17 -19.58 4.11
CA VAL A 44 -18.08 -18.44 4.35
C VAL A 44 -18.37 -18.28 5.85
N GLU A 45 -18.46 -19.37 6.60
CA GLU A 45 -18.65 -19.34 8.05
C GLU A 45 -17.49 -18.62 8.75
N HIS A 46 -16.26 -18.85 8.30
CA HIS A 46 -15.08 -18.12 8.80
C HIS A 46 -15.18 -16.61 8.53
N LEU A 47 -15.67 -16.21 7.36
CA LEU A 47 -15.90 -14.79 7.05
C LEU A 47 -17.01 -14.20 7.92
N GLN A 48 -18.07 -14.97 8.18
CA GLN A 48 -19.18 -14.56 9.04
C GLN A 48 -18.73 -14.34 10.48
N VAL A 49 -17.79 -15.14 11.01
CA VAL A 49 -17.19 -14.89 12.33
C VAL A 49 -16.50 -13.52 12.35
N LEU A 50 -15.66 -13.23 11.35
CA LEU A 50 -14.97 -11.93 11.26
C LEU A 50 -15.95 -10.77 11.19
N ALA A 51 -16.97 -10.84 10.34
CA ALA A 51 -17.97 -9.79 10.22
C ALA A 51 -18.77 -9.57 11.51
N ARG A 52 -19.18 -10.64 12.20
CA ARG A 52 -19.92 -10.56 13.48
C ARG A 52 -19.06 -10.06 14.64
N SER A 53 -17.76 -10.31 14.59
CA SER A 53 -16.81 -9.86 15.61
C SER A 53 -16.44 -8.39 15.50
N PHE A 54 -16.74 -7.76 14.35
CA PHE A 54 -16.37 -6.38 14.09
C PHE A 54 -17.23 -5.41 14.88
N ASN A 55 -16.58 -4.45 15.54
CA ASN A 55 -17.21 -3.32 16.18
C ASN A 55 -16.43 -2.05 15.81
N THR A 56 -17.12 -1.04 15.27
CA THR A 56 -16.50 0.22 14.83
C THR A 56 -15.79 0.96 15.98
N GLU A 57 -16.29 0.82 17.21
CA GLU A 57 -15.70 1.42 18.42
C GLU A 57 -14.31 0.86 18.76
N ASP A 58 -13.95 -0.30 18.20
CA ASP A 58 -12.63 -0.88 18.39
C ASP A 58 -11.53 -0.09 17.64
N GLY A 59 -11.89 0.81 16.73
CA GLY A 59 -10.95 1.65 16.01
C GLY A 59 -9.95 0.83 15.17
N ILE A 60 -10.43 -0.19 14.46
CA ILE A 60 -9.57 -1.09 13.68
C ILE A 60 -8.78 -0.27 12.63
N PRO A 61 -7.45 -0.21 12.73
CA PRO A 61 -6.66 0.71 11.94
C PRO A 61 -6.52 0.26 10.48
N VAL A 62 -6.51 1.24 9.59
CA VAL A 62 -6.02 1.11 8.22
C VAL A 62 -4.58 1.61 8.19
N GLN A 63 -3.63 0.74 7.86
CA GLN A 63 -2.21 1.03 7.90
C GLN A 63 -1.56 1.06 6.52
N LEU A 64 -0.44 1.74 6.41
CA LEU A 64 0.38 1.77 5.20
C LEU A 64 1.41 0.62 5.24
N ASP A 65 1.43 -0.21 4.19
CA ASP A 65 2.42 -1.29 3.96
C ASP A 65 2.71 -2.20 5.18
N HIS A 66 1.67 -2.57 5.94
CA HIS A 66 1.77 -3.44 7.14
C HIS A 66 2.61 -2.89 8.30
N SER A 67 2.81 -1.58 8.37
CA SER A 67 3.61 -1.01 9.45
C SER A 67 3.02 -1.29 10.83
N GLU A 68 3.82 -1.84 11.75
CA GLU A 68 3.37 -2.06 13.13
C GLU A 68 3.27 -0.76 13.95
N SER A 69 3.72 0.37 13.38
CA SER A 69 3.70 1.67 14.04
C SER A 69 2.33 2.33 13.97
N ALA A 70 1.84 2.80 15.11
CA ALA A 70 0.62 3.61 15.17
C ALA A 70 0.70 4.88 14.31
N LYS A 71 1.92 5.40 14.06
CA LYS A 71 2.15 6.60 13.23
C LYS A 71 1.82 6.40 11.75
N ASP A 72 1.78 5.15 11.30
CA ASP A 72 1.50 4.80 9.91
C ASP A 72 0.03 4.38 9.71
N THR A 73 -0.82 4.71 10.70
CA THR A 73 -2.28 4.61 10.59
C THR A 73 -2.78 5.75 9.72
N VAL A 74 -3.37 5.40 8.57
CA VAL A 74 -3.89 6.35 7.57
C VAL A 74 -5.42 6.46 7.61
N GLY A 75 -6.09 5.66 8.44
CA GLY A 75 -7.54 5.61 8.53
C GLY A 75 -8.07 4.50 9.43
N PHE A 76 -9.37 4.22 9.31
CA PHE A 76 -10.06 3.19 10.08
C PHE A 76 -11.05 2.40 9.22
N LEU A 77 -11.32 1.17 9.63
CA LEU A 77 -12.36 0.32 9.06
C LEU A 77 -13.71 0.70 9.68
N GLU A 78 -14.68 1.09 8.84
CA GLU A 78 -15.99 1.62 9.27
C GLU A 78 -17.07 0.55 9.35
N SER A 79 -17.04 -0.41 8.42
CA SER A 79 -18.00 -1.51 8.39
C SER A 79 -17.41 -2.73 7.72
N VAL A 80 -17.96 -3.90 8.08
CA VAL A 80 -17.56 -5.20 7.54
C VAL A 80 -18.81 -6.04 7.33
N TYR A 81 -18.92 -6.68 6.16
CA TYR A 81 -20.03 -7.58 5.86
C TYR A 81 -19.60 -8.67 4.88
N VAL A 82 -20.37 -9.76 4.83
CA VAL A 82 -20.11 -10.87 3.90
C VAL A 82 -21.11 -10.82 2.76
N LYS A 83 -20.61 -10.97 1.52
CA LYS A 83 -21.45 -11.12 0.33
C LYS A 83 -20.90 -12.26 -0.53
N GLY A 84 -21.69 -13.33 -0.68
CA GLY A 84 -21.24 -14.54 -1.35
C GLY A 84 -19.99 -15.11 -0.68
N ASN A 85 -18.90 -15.20 -1.45
CA ASN A 85 -17.62 -15.77 -1.02
C ASN A 85 -16.59 -14.71 -0.57
N GLN A 86 -17.04 -13.48 -0.34
CA GLN A 86 -16.17 -12.34 -0.05
C GLN A 86 -16.53 -11.69 1.28
N LEU A 87 -15.49 -11.28 2.01
CA LEU A 87 -15.57 -10.36 3.14
C LEU A 87 -15.29 -8.96 2.59
N LEU A 88 -16.29 -8.10 2.66
CA LEU A 88 -16.20 -6.71 2.23
C LEU A 88 -16.08 -5.80 3.43
N GLY A 89 -15.45 -4.64 3.24
CA GLY A 89 -15.45 -3.59 4.24
C GLY A 89 -15.41 -2.21 3.63
N LYS A 90 -15.78 -1.22 4.43
CA LYS A 90 -15.70 0.20 4.09
C LYS A 90 -14.54 0.84 4.84
N LEU A 91 -13.57 1.38 4.13
CA LEU A 91 -12.40 2.04 4.68
C LEU A 91 -12.63 3.54 4.71
N ARG A 92 -12.35 4.20 5.83
CA ARG A 92 -12.26 5.65 5.94
C ARG A 92 -10.81 6.07 6.01
N VAL A 93 -10.31 6.67 4.94
CA VAL A 93 -8.95 7.19 4.83
C VAL A 93 -8.96 8.67 5.22
N ILE A 94 -8.14 9.02 6.21
CA ILE A 94 -8.09 10.33 6.85
C ILE A 94 -6.81 11.08 6.47
N GLU A 95 -5.72 10.36 6.26
CA GLU A 95 -4.42 10.95 5.93
C GLU A 95 -4.35 11.41 4.46
N GLU A 96 -3.96 12.67 4.23
CA GLU A 96 -4.06 13.34 2.93
C GLU A 96 -3.20 12.69 1.83
N LEU A 97 -1.96 12.29 2.13
CA LEU A 97 -1.11 11.62 1.13
C LEU A 97 -1.68 10.26 0.73
N ALA A 98 -2.28 9.53 1.67
CA ALA A 98 -2.97 8.29 1.41
C ALA A 98 -4.23 8.52 0.57
N LYS A 99 -5.03 9.56 0.86
CA LYS A 99 -6.18 9.96 0.02
C LYS A 99 -5.74 10.23 -1.41
N GLU A 100 -4.65 10.98 -1.60
CA GLU A 100 -4.10 11.30 -2.91
C GLU A 100 -3.63 10.04 -3.65
N LYS A 101 -2.87 9.16 -2.98
CA LYS A 101 -2.37 7.91 -3.57
C LYS A 101 -3.49 6.94 -3.92
N VAL A 102 -4.52 6.82 -3.07
CA VAL A 102 -5.71 6.00 -3.35
C VAL A 102 -6.47 6.56 -4.56
N SER A 103 -6.69 7.88 -4.60
CA SER A 103 -7.39 8.55 -5.70
C SER A 103 -6.65 8.42 -7.04
N LYS A 104 -5.31 8.43 -7.00
CA LYS A 104 -4.45 8.19 -8.17
C LYS A 104 -4.30 6.71 -8.53
N GLY A 105 -4.90 5.80 -7.76
CA GLY A 105 -4.78 4.36 -7.99
C GLY A 105 -3.37 3.80 -7.75
N LEU A 106 -2.57 4.46 -6.92
CA LEU A 106 -1.24 4.01 -6.51
C LEU A 106 -1.29 3.07 -5.30
N MET A 107 -2.46 2.90 -4.68
CA MET A 107 -2.72 1.99 -3.54
C MET A 107 -4.00 1.19 -3.79
N LYS A 108 -4.00 0.31 -4.79
CA LYS A 108 -5.20 -0.47 -5.18
C LYS A 108 -5.40 -1.76 -4.39
N LYS A 109 -4.33 -2.26 -3.76
CA LYS A 109 -4.35 -3.55 -3.06
C LYS A 109 -4.58 -3.35 -1.58
N VAL A 110 -5.36 -4.27 -1.01
CA VAL A 110 -5.66 -4.32 0.41
C VAL A 110 -5.18 -5.67 0.96
N SER A 111 -4.65 -5.63 2.18
CA SER A 111 -4.38 -6.82 2.97
C SER A 111 -5.12 -6.76 4.30
N ILE A 112 -5.51 -7.90 4.83
CA ILE A 112 -6.14 -8.03 6.14
C ILE A 112 -5.28 -8.89 7.06
N SER A 113 -5.29 -8.53 8.34
CA SER A 113 -4.73 -9.35 9.42
C SER A 113 -5.79 -9.54 10.49
N PHE A 114 -5.85 -10.75 11.05
CA PHE A 114 -6.82 -11.10 12.06
C PHE A 114 -6.22 -12.05 13.10
N TYR A 115 -6.76 -11.98 14.31
CA TYR A 115 -6.49 -12.94 15.36
C TYR A 115 -7.14 -14.27 15.05
N THR A 116 -6.47 -15.35 15.40
CA THR A 116 -7.00 -16.70 15.30
C THR A 116 -7.09 -17.39 16.66
N ASP A 117 -8.03 -18.31 16.77
CA ASP A 117 -8.12 -19.24 17.91
C ASP A 117 -6.99 -20.29 17.90
N LYS A 118 -7.03 -21.23 18.85
CA LYS A 118 -6.03 -22.30 18.97
C LYS A 118 -6.06 -23.30 17.79
N ALA A 119 -7.19 -23.44 17.10
CA ALA A 119 -7.32 -24.22 15.88
C ALA A 119 -6.91 -23.41 14.62
N GLY A 120 -6.45 -22.18 14.82
CA GLY A 120 -6.07 -21.24 13.77
C GLY A 120 -7.27 -20.64 13.03
N ASN A 121 -8.49 -20.80 13.51
CA ASN A 121 -9.69 -20.25 12.85
C ASN A 121 -9.77 -18.75 13.13
N PRO A 122 -10.22 -17.95 12.15
CA PRO A 122 -10.34 -16.51 12.34
C PRO A 122 -11.31 -16.19 13.48
N ASN A 123 -10.95 -15.19 14.28
CA ASN A 123 -11.71 -14.77 15.44
C ASN A 123 -12.10 -13.30 15.36
N ARG A 124 -11.13 -12.40 15.15
CA ARG A 124 -11.35 -10.94 15.14
C ARG A 124 -10.36 -10.23 14.23
N ILE A 125 -10.84 -9.22 13.50
CA ILE A 125 -10.00 -8.38 12.63
C ILE A 125 -9.05 -7.55 13.50
N ARG A 126 -7.78 -7.50 13.11
CA ARG A 126 -6.73 -6.74 13.81
C ARG A 126 -6.43 -5.43 13.11
N GLU A 127 -6.27 -5.47 11.79
CA GLU A 127 -5.92 -4.32 10.95
C GLU A 127 -6.27 -4.62 9.49
N VAL A 128 -6.34 -3.54 8.71
CA VAL A 128 -6.37 -3.58 7.25
C VAL A 128 -5.17 -2.76 6.77
N SER A 129 -4.47 -3.21 5.72
CA SER A 129 -3.32 -2.50 5.16
C SER A 129 -3.57 -2.09 3.71
N LEU A 130 -3.31 -0.82 3.40
CA LEU A 130 -3.19 -0.32 2.04
C LEU A 130 -1.78 -0.59 1.53
N VAL A 131 -1.68 -1.28 0.40
CA VAL A 131 -0.41 -1.71 -0.17
C VAL A 131 -0.17 -0.98 -1.50
N ALA A 132 1.04 -0.44 -1.65
CA ALA A 132 1.43 0.27 -2.87
C ALA A 132 1.36 -0.62 -4.13
N PHE A 133 0.97 -0.01 -5.25
CA PHE A 133 0.94 -0.63 -6.57
C PHE A 133 1.50 0.32 -7.66
N PRO A 134 2.45 -0.13 -8.50
CA PRO A 134 3.09 -1.44 -8.50
C PRO A 134 3.95 -1.65 -7.25
N GLN A 135 4.03 -2.90 -6.77
CA GLN A 135 4.96 -3.23 -5.69
C GLN A 135 6.38 -2.93 -6.18
N LEU A 136 7.13 -2.10 -5.45
CA LEU A 136 8.54 -1.88 -5.74
C LEU A 136 9.25 -3.25 -5.71
N LYS A 137 9.95 -3.62 -6.79
CA LYS A 137 10.60 -4.94 -6.99
C LYS A 137 11.70 -5.29 -5.96
N GLY A 138 11.86 -4.51 -4.89
CA GLY A 138 12.80 -4.74 -3.79
C GLY A 138 12.20 -4.63 -2.39
N ALA A 139 10.88 -4.41 -2.25
CA ALA A 139 10.22 -4.37 -0.95
C ALA A 139 10.04 -5.81 -0.41
N MET A 140 11.11 -6.39 0.14
CA MET A 140 11.00 -7.62 0.94
C MET A 140 10.42 -7.25 2.31
N LEU A 141 9.20 -7.73 2.59
CA LEU A 141 8.69 -7.80 3.95
C LEU A 141 9.66 -8.67 4.77
N PHE A 142 10.31 -8.09 5.77
CA PHE A 142 11.15 -8.82 6.71
C PHE A 142 10.37 -10.03 7.24
N ARG A 143 10.83 -11.23 6.86
CA ARG A 143 10.30 -12.50 7.33
C ARG A 143 11.30 -13.01 8.36
N GLU A 144 10.95 -12.96 9.64
CA GLU A 144 11.67 -13.73 10.65
C GLU A 144 11.61 -15.21 10.24
N GLY A 145 12.75 -15.75 9.79
CA GLY A 145 12.92 -17.19 9.59
C GLY A 145 13.42 -17.67 8.22
N ALA A 146 13.72 -16.80 7.25
CA ALA A 146 14.38 -17.25 6.01
C ALA A 146 15.84 -16.82 6.01
N ARG A 147 16.76 -17.79 6.07
CA ARG A 147 18.19 -17.58 5.83
C ARG A 147 18.37 -16.80 4.54
N CYS A 148 18.95 -15.62 4.64
CA CYS A 148 19.30 -14.78 3.49
C CYS A 148 20.20 -15.60 2.55
N THR A 149 19.72 -15.88 1.34
CA THR A 149 20.65 -16.13 0.23
C THR A 149 21.44 -14.85 0.03
N SER A 150 22.76 -14.96 0.00
CA SER A 150 23.70 -13.84 -0.10
C SER A 150 23.31 -12.87 -1.22
N PRO A 151 23.53 -11.54 -1.04
CA PRO A 151 23.33 -10.57 -2.09
C PRO A 151 24.12 -10.97 -3.34
N GLN A 152 23.46 -11.01 -4.50
CA GLN A 152 24.10 -11.33 -5.78
C GLN A 152 25.05 -10.22 -6.25
N HIS A 153 25.00 -9.03 -5.62
CA HIS A 153 25.80 -7.86 -5.94
C HIS A 153 26.29 -7.17 -4.67
N THR A 154 27.50 -6.63 -4.72
CA THR A 154 28.04 -5.86 -3.60
C THR A 154 27.46 -4.44 -3.56
N PRO A 155 27.44 -3.77 -2.39
CA PRO A 155 27.01 -2.37 -2.29
C PRO A 155 27.76 -1.43 -3.25
N GLU A 156 29.04 -1.71 -3.52
CA GLU A 156 29.86 -0.93 -4.45
C GLU A 156 29.37 -1.06 -5.90
N GLU A 157 28.95 -2.26 -6.32
CA GLU A 157 28.41 -2.50 -7.66
C GLU A 157 27.09 -1.75 -7.86
N VAL A 158 26.21 -1.79 -6.86
CA VAL A 158 24.93 -1.07 -6.87
C VAL A 158 25.17 0.44 -6.91
N TYR A 159 26.09 0.95 -6.09
CA TYR A 159 26.43 2.37 -6.07
C TYR A 159 27.01 2.85 -7.40
N LYS A 160 27.87 2.04 -8.03
CA LYS A 160 28.46 2.35 -9.33
C LYS A 160 27.41 2.40 -10.44
N ALA A 161 26.48 1.45 -10.46
CA ALA A 161 25.38 1.44 -11.42
C ALA A 161 24.46 2.67 -11.25
N PHE A 162 24.12 3.00 -10.00
CA PHE A 162 23.29 4.16 -9.71
C PHE A 162 23.97 5.49 -10.09
N LYS A 163 25.27 5.61 -9.79
CA LYS A 163 26.06 6.79 -10.16
C LYS A 163 26.16 6.99 -11.66
N LEU A 164 26.33 5.92 -12.45
CA LEU A 164 26.36 5.99 -13.91
C LEU A 164 25.03 6.53 -14.48
N VAL A 165 23.89 6.11 -13.93
CA VAL A 165 22.57 6.60 -14.34
C VAL A 165 22.40 8.07 -13.98
N LEU A 166 22.76 8.48 -12.77
CA LEU A 166 22.70 9.88 -12.34
C LEU A 166 23.57 10.78 -13.23
N ASP A 167 24.79 10.35 -13.53
CA ASP A 167 25.72 11.11 -14.38
C ASP A 167 25.17 11.24 -15.81
N ALA A 168 24.50 10.21 -16.34
CA ALA A 168 23.87 10.26 -17.66
C ALA A 168 22.70 11.25 -17.70
N VAL A 169 21.81 11.20 -16.71
CA VAL A 169 20.67 12.13 -16.58
C VAL A 169 21.17 13.57 -16.47
N SER A 170 22.21 13.79 -15.66
CA SER A 170 22.81 15.13 -15.48
C SER A 170 23.38 15.70 -16.78
N ARG A 171 23.92 14.85 -17.67
CA ARG A 171 24.42 15.26 -18.99
C ARG A 171 23.29 15.60 -19.96
N GLU A 172 22.20 14.84 -19.93
CA GLU A 172 21.02 15.11 -20.77
C GLU A 172 20.36 16.43 -20.37
N GLU A 173 20.23 16.72 -19.07
CA GLU A 173 19.72 18.01 -18.58
C GLU A 173 20.59 19.18 -19.07
N GLN A 174 21.91 19.07 -18.95
CA GLN A 174 22.83 20.10 -19.44
C GLN A 174 22.76 20.29 -20.96
N ALA A 175 22.48 19.24 -21.73
CA ALA A 175 22.32 19.32 -23.17
C ALA A 175 21.02 20.05 -23.55
N LEU A 176 19.92 19.71 -22.88
CA LEU A 176 18.62 20.39 -23.04
C LEU A 176 18.69 21.87 -22.68
N GLU A 177 19.38 22.21 -21.58
CA GLU A 177 19.58 23.61 -21.18
C GLU A 177 20.34 24.42 -22.25
N LYS A 178 21.37 23.83 -22.85
CA LYS A 178 22.13 24.47 -23.94
C LYS A 178 21.27 24.65 -25.19
N GLU A 179 20.49 23.64 -25.56
CA GLU A 179 19.58 23.70 -26.71
C GLU A 179 18.52 24.79 -26.50
N LEU A 180 17.94 24.85 -25.29
CA LEU A 180 16.97 25.87 -24.90
C LEU A 180 17.60 27.28 -24.89
N GLN A 181 18.85 27.40 -24.48
CA GLN A 181 19.58 28.67 -24.53
C GLN A 181 19.84 29.12 -25.98
N GLN A 182 20.24 28.21 -26.87
CA GLN A 182 20.41 28.50 -28.29
C GLN A 182 19.08 28.89 -28.96
N TYR A 183 17.99 28.25 -28.57
CA TYR A 183 16.65 28.60 -29.04
C TYR A 183 16.19 30.00 -28.56
N LYS A 184 16.48 30.37 -27.31
CA LYS A 184 16.21 31.73 -26.81
C LYS A 184 17.03 32.78 -27.55
N GLU A 185 18.28 32.47 -27.87
CA GLU A 185 19.17 33.36 -28.63
C GLU A 185 18.69 33.51 -30.08
N SER A 186 18.23 32.44 -30.74
CA SER A 186 17.68 32.50 -32.11
C SER A 186 16.36 33.28 -32.18
N LEU A 187 15.56 33.26 -31.11
CA LEU A 187 14.35 34.07 -30.96
C LEU A 187 14.62 35.53 -30.57
N GLY A 188 15.89 35.94 -30.39
CA GLY A 188 16.25 37.32 -30.03
C GLY A 188 15.84 37.74 -28.61
N LEU A 189 15.59 36.77 -27.70
CA LEU A 189 15.15 37.03 -26.33
C LEU A 189 16.29 37.44 -25.38
N THR A 190 17.53 37.47 -25.85
CA THR A 190 18.70 37.79 -25.02
C THR A 190 19.14 39.24 -25.20
N ARG A 191 18.69 40.09 -24.25
CA ARG A 191 19.01 41.51 -23.96
C ARG A 191 18.07 42.58 -24.53
N ARG A 192 17.17 43.08 -23.67
CA ARG A 192 16.98 44.53 -23.52
C ARG A 192 17.96 45.03 -22.45
N ARG A 193 19.03 45.71 -22.88
CA ARG A 193 19.79 46.61 -22.01
C ARG A 193 18.91 47.85 -21.78
N THR A 194 18.44 48.05 -20.57
CA THR A 194 17.89 49.34 -20.15
C THR A 194 19.07 50.27 -19.86
N ILE A 195 19.01 51.44 -20.48
CA ILE A 195 19.91 52.60 -20.29
C ILE A 195 19.55 53.24 -18.95
#